data_AF-A0AAP0RVX1-F1
#
_entry.id   AF-A0AAP0RVX1-F1
#
_cell.length_a   1.000
_cell.length_b   1.000
_cell.length_c   1.000
_cell.angle_alpha   90.00
_cell.angle_beta   90.00
_cell.angle_gamma   90.00
#
_symmetry.space_group_name_H-M   'P 1'
#
loop_
_entity.id
_entity.type
_entity.pdbx_description
1 polymer ?
#
loop_
_entity_poly.entity_id
_entity_poly.type
_entity_poly.pdbx_seq_one_letter_code
_entity_poly.pdbx_strand_id
1 'polypeptide(L)'
;MLRRCEGLPLAIVAVSGVLATKGKNRIDEWEMVHQSLGVELEGEDRFKNVKKVLSLSYDDLPSHLKSCFMYLSIFPSEHLIERMRLIRLWIAEGFVEEKEGKTLEEVAEGYLNQLFNRSLLQVAGTTIDGQVKMCRIHDLSREIVLSKSTSQNFVAIANQQHRRWPENVRRLSVDKSLGNVREKFSQLRSLLMFGVVDLPSNSSVLSLFSGGLRLLKVLDLRGTPLESFPNEITKLFHLRYLSLRNTKVKMLPSYIGKLQNLETLDLKQTHVTELPVEILKLQRLRHLLVYRIRSSLWQFIGRDWEAKPAKKVCH
;
A
#
# COMPACT_ATOMS: atom_id res chain seq x y z
N MET A 1 -14.01 -24.74 18.23
CA MET A 1 -13.08 -23.90 17.44
C MET A 1 -11.72 -23.70 18.09
N LEU A 2 -11.60 -23.22 19.34
CA LEU A 2 -10.28 -22.95 19.98
C LEU A 2 -9.30 -24.14 19.97
N ARG A 3 -9.79 -25.37 20.17
CA ARG A 3 -8.96 -26.59 20.07
C ARG A 3 -8.31 -26.76 18.69
N ARG A 4 -8.97 -26.30 17.61
CA ARG A 4 -8.45 -26.36 16.23
C ARG A 4 -7.39 -25.29 15.94
N CYS A 5 -7.30 -24.25 16.75
CA CYS A 5 -6.24 -23.25 16.65
C CYS A 5 -4.96 -23.67 17.39
N GLU A 6 -4.96 -24.84 18.07
CA GLU A 6 -3.81 -25.40 18.80
C GLU A 6 -3.13 -24.44 19.79
N GLY A 7 -3.85 -23.43 20.29
CA GLY A 7 -3.31 -22.41 21.19
C GLY A 7 -2.45 -21.33 20.51
N LEU A 8 -2.38 -21.29 19.18
CA LEU A 8 -1.59 -20.31 18.44
C LEU A 8 -2.28 -18.93 18.46
N PRO A 9 -1.67 -17.89 19.06
CA PRO A 9 -2.34 -16.59 19.25
C PRO A 9 -2.83 -15.97 17.94
N LEU A 10 -2.05 -16.03 16.87
CA LEU A 10 -2.44 -15.44 15.59
C LEU A 10 -3.59 -16.20 14.91
N ALA A 11 -3.63 -17.53 15.02
CA ALA A 11 -4.74 -18.32 14.48
C ALA A 11 -6.03 -18.06 15.26
N ILE A 12 -5.94 -17.96 16.60
CA ILE A 12 -7.07 -17.58 17.44
C ILE A 12 -7.58 -16.20 17.05
N VAL A 13 -6.69 -15.23 16.91
CA VAL A 13 -7.04 -13.86 16.56
C VAL A 13 -7.66 -13.77 15.16
N ALA A 14 -7.12 -14.47 14.17
CA ALA A 14 -7.68 -14.50 12.81
C ALA A 14 -9.09 -15.10 12.76
N VAL A 15 -9.30 -16.26 13.40
CA VAL A 15 -10.62 -16.90 13.51
C VAL A 15 -11.59 -16.00 14.28
N SER A 16 -11.13 -15.39 15.38
CA SER A 16 -11.96 -14.46 16.17
C SER A 16 -12.37 -13.24 15.34
N GLY A 17 -11.46 -12.72 14.51
CA GLY A 17 -11.74 -11.62 13.59
C GLY A 17 -12.79 -11.97 12.54
N VAL A 18 -12.78 -13.19 12.00
CA VAL A 18 -13.82 -13.69 11.09
C VAL A 18 -15.16 -13.82 11.82
N LEU A 19 -15.18 -14.47 12.99
CA LEU A 19 -16.40 -14.68 13.78
C LEU A 19 -17.03 -13.38 14.27
N ALA A 20 -16.22 -12.38 14.60
CA ALA A 20 -16.70 -11.06 14.99
C ALA A 20 -17.53 -10.37 13.90
N THR A 21 -17.40 -10.80 12.64
CA THR A 21 -18.21 -10.29 11.53
C THR A 21 -19.50 -11.07 11.30
N LYS A 22 -19.67 -12.22 11.97
CA LYS A 22 -20.89 -13.05 11.89
C LYS A 22 -21.88 -12.63 12.97
N GLY A 23 -23.18 -12.73 12.66
CA GLY A 23 -24.22 -12.40 13.62
C GLY A 23 -24.18 -13.34 14.83
N LYS A 24 -24.31 -12.81 16.06
CA LYS A 24 -24.33 -13.62 17.30
C LYS A 24 -25.41 -14.71 17.30
N ASN A 25 -26.49 -14.50 16.56
CA ASN A 25 -27.64 -15.39 16.49
C ASN A 25 -27.62 -16.32 15.26
N ARG A 26 -26.58 -16.25 14.41
CA ARG A 26 -26.45 -17.06 13.18
C ARG A 26 -25.53 -18.25 13.42
N ILE A 27 -26.04 -19.24 14.15
CA ILE A 27 -25.29 -20.45 14.53
C ILE A 27 -24.83 -21.24 13.30
N ASP A 28 -25.64 -21.22 12.24
CA ASP A 28 -25.35 -21.79 10.93
C ASP A 28 -24.06 -21.21 10.30
N GLU A 29 -23.88 -19.87 10.35
CA GLU A 29 -22.66 -19.23 9.85
C GLU A 29 -21.42 -19.63 10.65
N TRP A 30 -21.58 -19.81 11.97
CA TRP A 30 -20.50 -20.28 12.83
C TRP A 30 -20.14 -21.73 12.54
N GLU A 31 -21.14 -22.58 12.28
CA GLU A 31 -20.92 -23.98 11.96
C GLU A 31 -20.25 -24.17 10.60
N MET A 32 -20.60 -23.36 9.59
CA MET A 32 -19.90 -23.32 8.31
C MET A 32 -18.41 -22.98 8.48
N VAL A 33 -18.10 -21.91 9.24
CA VAL A 33 -16.70 -21.54 9.53
C VAL A 33 -15.99 -22.69 10.26
N HIS A 34 -16.68 -23.38 11.19
CA HIS A 34 -16.12 -24.52 11.90
C HIS A 34 -15.77 -25.67 10.95
N GLN A 35 -16.68 -26.03 10.04
CA GLN A 35 -16.51 -27.11 9.09
C GLN A 35 -15.39 -26.80 8.09
N SER A 36 -15.36 -25.59 7.50
CA SER A 36 -14.28 -25.17 6.59
C SER A 36 -12.91 -25.20 7.26
N LEU A 37 -12.81 -24.78 8.53
CA LEU A 37 -11.58 -24.92 9.31
C LEU A 37 -11.20 -26.40 9.52
N GLY A 38 -12.16 -27.31 9.62
CA GLY A 38 -11.91 -28.74 9.82
C GLY A 38 -11.24 -29.40 8.65
N VAL A 39 -11.84 -29.22 7.47
CA VAL A 39 -11.33 -29.78 6.20
C VAL A 39 -9.92 -29.27 5.93
N GLU A 40 -9.68 -27.98 6.16
CA GLU A 40 -8.39 -27.39 5.85
C GLU A 40 -7.30 -27.89 6.83
N LEU A 41 -7.61 -28.16 8.09
CA LEU A 41 -6.62 -28.51 9.13
C LEU A 41 -6.21 -30.00 9.19
N GLU A 42 -6.62 -30.82 8.22
CA GLU A 42 -6.17 -32.22 8.11
C GLU A 42 -4.70 -32.29 7.67
N GLY A 43 -3.77 -32.19 8.63
CA GLY A 43 -2.32 -32.34 8.43
C GLY A 43 -1.49 -32.04 9.69
N GLU A 44 -0.34 -32.71 9.83
CA GLU A 44 0.51 -32.66 11.05
C GLU A 44 1.34 -31.36 11.22
N ASP A 45 1.42 -30.50 10.20
CA ASP A 45 2.25 -29.30 10.23
C ASP A 45 1.48 -28.08 10.73
N ARG A 46 1.75 -27.69 11.98
CA ARG A 46 1.15 -26.53 12.65
C ARG A 46 1.32 -25.23 11.87
N PHE A 47 2.42 -25.06 11.14
CA PHE A 47 2.69 -23.83 10.39
C PHE A 47 1.82 -23.76 9.13
N LYS A 48 1.62 -24.89 8.44
CA LYS A 48 0.65 -24.98 7.33
C LYS A 48 -0.76 -24.71 7.82
N ASN A 49 -1.10 -25.19 9.01
CA ASN A 49 -2.40 -24.99 9.63
C ASN A 49 -2.70 -23.49 9.88
N VAL A 50 -1.73 -22.70 10.37
CA VAL A 50 -1.90 -21.25 10.52
C VAL A 50 -2.09 -20.54 9.17
N LYS A 51 -1.31 -20.91 8.15
CA LYS A 51 -1.44 -20.32 6.81
C LYS A 51 -2.81 -20.60 6.20
N LYS A 52 -3.31 -21.81 6.37
CA LYS A 52 -4.64 -22.24 5.94
C LYS A 52 -5.75 -21.43 6.62
N VAL A 53 -5.68 -21.27 7.95
CA VAL A 53 -6.62 -20.45 8.72
C VAL A 53 -6.65 -18.99 8.25
N LEU A 54 -5.47 -18.40 8.03
CA LEU A 54 -5.36 -17.03 7.54
C LEU A 54 -5.81 -16.92 6.06
N SER A 55 -5.61 -17.95 5.24
CA SER A 55 -6.17 -18.01 3.88
C SER A 55 -7.70 -18.01 3.91
N LEU A 56 -8.32 -18.82 4.77
CA LEU A 56 -9.77 -18.82 4.96
C LEU A 56 -10.27 -17.44 5.42
N SER A 57 -9.49 -16.75 6.27
CA SER A 57 -9.81 -15.39 6.70
C SER A 57 -9.80 -14.39 5.55
N TYR A 58 -8.93 -14.59 4.54
CA TYR A 58 -8.95 -13.82 3.29
C TYR A 58 -10.12 -14.22 2.39
N ASP A 59 -10.41 -15.52 2.27
CA ASP A 59 -11.45 -16.02 1.38
C ASP A 59 -12.86 -15.57 1.85
N ASP A 60 -13.05 -15.38 3.16
CA ASP A 60 -14.25 -14.77 3.77
C ASP A 60 -14.37 -13.24 3.58
N LEU A 61 -13.32 -12.55 3.11
CA LEU A 61 -13.41 -11.11 2.90
C LEU A 61 -14.45 -10.75 1.82
N PRO A 62 -15.24 -9.68 2.04
CA PRO A 62 -16.03 -9.06 0.98
C PRO A 62 -15.18 -8.68 -0.24
N SER A 63 -15.78 -8.71 -1.42
CA SER A 63 -15.10 -8.43 -2.71
C SER A 63 -14.34 -7.09 -2.71
N HIS A 64 -14.93 -6.03 -2.17
CA HIS A 64 -14.30 -4.71 -2.07
C HIS A 64 -13.06 -4.70 -1.15
N LEU A 65 -13.08 -5.49 -0.06
CA LEU A 65 -11.92 -5.62 0.84
C LEU A 65 -10.83 -6.52 0.27
N LYS A 66 -11.17 -7.53 -0.54
CA LYS A 66 -10.16 -8.41 -1.17
C LYS A 66 -9.16 -7.61 -2.01
N SER A 67 -9.64 -6.65 -2.80
CA SER A 67 -8.76 -5.77 -3.60
C SER A 67 -7.90 -4.86 -2.72
N CYS A 68 -8.49 -4.25 -1.69
CA CYS A 68 -7.80 -3.40 -0.72
C CYS A 68 -6.68 -4.16 0.02
N PHE A 69 -7.00 -5.37 0.46
CA PHE A 69 -6.05 -6.24 1.14
C PHE A 69 -4.96 -6.73 0.18
N MET A 70 -5.30 -7.24 -1.01
CA MET A 70 -4.31 -7.65 -2.03
C MET A 70 -3.35 -6.52 -2.40
N TYR A 71 -3.84 -5.29 -2.46
CA TYR A 71 -3.01 -4.12 -2.77
C TYR A 71 -1.90 -3.89 -1.75
N LEU A 72 -2.04 -4.37 -0.52
CA LEU A 72 -0.99 -4.27 0.49
C LEU A 72 0.30 -5.02 0.10
N SER A 73 0.22 -6.00 -0.82
CA SER A 73 1.40 -6.69 -1.35
C SER A 73 2.39 -5.76 -2.08
N ILE A 74 1.93 -4.57 -2.49
CA ILE A 74 2.76 -3.55 -3.15
C ILE A 74 3.81 -2.95 -2.22
N PHE A 75 3.64 -3.05 -0.89
CA PHE A 75 4.58 -2.52 0.07
C PHE A 75 5.71 -3.54 0.37
N PRO A 76 6.97 -3.09 0.47
CA PRO A 76 8.08 -3.93 0.89
C PRO A 76 7.87 -4.52 2.29
N SER A 77 8.69 -5.53 2.65
CA SER A 77 8.68 -6.09 4.01
C SER A 77 9.04 -5.02 5.04
N GLU A 78 8.44 -5.08 6.23
CA GLU A 78 8.63 -4.12 7.32
C GLU A 78 8.35 -2.64 6.99
N HIS A 79 7.73 -2.36 5.84
CA HIS A 79 7.44 -1.00 5.44
C HIS A 79 6.30 -0.41 6.28
N LEU A 80 6.58 0.71 6.97
CA LEU A 80 5.56 1.45 7.71
C LEU A 80 4.64 2.22 6.74
N ILE A 81 3.35 1.92 6.81
CA ILE A 81 2.32 2.49 5.95
C ILE A 81 1.57 3.58 6.71
N GLU A 82 1.64 4.81 6.21
CA GLU A 82 0.78 5.90 6.70
C GLU A 82 -0.67 5.60 6.36
N ARG A 83 -1.55 5.60 7.37
CA ARG A 83 -2.99 5.35 7.23
C ARG A 83 -3.63 6.16 6.09
N MET A 84 -3.43 7.48 6.13
CA MET A 84 -3.99 8.40 5.14
C MET A 84 -3.32 8.29 3.75
N ARG A 85 -2.13 7.69 3.65
CA ARG A 85 -1.54 7.36 2.34
C ARG A 85 -2.28 6.17 1.74
N LEU A 86 -2.49 5.11 2.52
CA LEU A 86 -3.17 3.90 2.07
C LEU A 86 -4.59 4.19 1.56
N ILE A 87 -5.35 4.99 2.32
CA ILE A 87 -6.70 5.43 1.93
C ILE A 87 -6.70 6.13 0.57
N ARG A 88 -5.83 7.13 0.39
CA ARG A 88 -5.73 7.87 -0.89
C ARG A 88 -5.33 6.98 -2.05
N LEU A 89 -4.45 5.99 -1.82
CA LEU A 89 -4.08 5.01 -2.83
C LEU A 89 -5.27 4.12 -3.23
N TRP A 90 -6.05 3.61 -2.27
CA TRP A 90 -7.24 2.80 -2.57
C TRP A 90 -8.30 3.59 -3.33
N ILE A 91 -8.50 4.87 -2.99
CA ILE A 91 -9.44 5.72 -3.71
C ILE A 91 -8.94 5.97 -5.16
N ALA A 92 -7.66 6.30 -5.33
CA ALA A 92 -7.08 6.55 -6.66
C ALA A 92 -7.08 5.29 -7.56
N GLU A 93 -6.94 4.10 -6.97
CA GLU A 93 -7.13 2.81 -7.64
C GLU A 93 -8.58 2.59 -8.09
N GLY A 94 -9.54 3.15 -7.35
CA GLY A 94 -10.97 2.94 -7.53
C GLY A 94 -11.49 1.69 -6.81
N PHE A 95 -10.88 1.30 -5.68
CA PHE A 95 -11.37 0.19 -4.85
C PHE A 95 -12.48 0.59 -3.88
N VAL A 96 -12.68 1.89 -3.71
CA VAL A 96 -13.63 2.45 -2.75
C VAL A 96 -14.92 2.78 -3.47
N GLU A 97 -16.01 2.22 -2.99
CA GLU A 97 -17.35 2.41 -3.56
C GLU A 97 -17.96 3.72 -3.04
N GLU A 98 -18.67 4.43 -3.91
CA GLU A 98 -19.46 5.59 -3.50
C GLU A 98 -20.67 5.13 -2.68
N LYS A 99 -20.90 5.76 -1.53
CA LYS A 99 -22.04 5.48 -0.65
C LYS A 99 -22.76 6.77 -0.33
N GLU A 100 -24.08 6.74 -0.39
CA GLU A 100 -24.92 7.90 -0.12
C GLU A 100 -24.62 8.48 1.27
N GLY A 101 -24.44 9.80 1.34
CA GLY A 101 -24.16 10.52 2.58
C GLY A 101 -22.75 10.31 3.17
N LYS A 102 -21.81 9.68 2.45
CA LYS A 102 -20.42 9.48 2.91
C LYS A 102 -19.40 9.93 1.88
N THR A 103 -18.31 10.51 2.36
CA THR A 103 -17.11 10.76 1.56
C THR A 103 -16.38 9.46 1.25
N LEU A 104 -15.60 9.43 0.17
CA LEU A 104 -14.76 8.28 -0.18
C LEU A 104 -13.74 7.98 0.93
N GLU A 105 -13.24 9.01 1.59
CA GLU A 105 -12.34 8.91 2.73
C GLU A 105 -12.99 8.16 3.91
N GLU A 106 -14.24 8.47 4.26
CA GLU A 106 -14.97 7.78 5.33
C GLU A 106 -15.28 6.32 4.98
N VAL A 107 -15.62 6.04 3.71
CA VAL A 107 -15.85 4.65 3.27
C VAL A 107 -14.54 3.86 3.34
N ALA A 108 -13.44 4.41 2.82
CA ALA A 108 -12.12 3.80 2.85
C ALA A 108 -11.60 3.59 4.28
N GLU A 109 -11.87 4.54 5.17
CA GLU A 109 -11.57 4.45 6.60
C GLU A 109 -12.30 3.26 7.25
N GLY A 110 -13.58 3.09 6.91
CA GLY A 110 -14.37 1.92 7.32
C GLY A 110 -13.79 0.61 6.79
N TYR A 111 -13.27 0.59 5.55
CA TYR A 111 -12.60 -0.58 4.99
C TYR A 111 -11.33 -0.93 5.75
N LEU A 112 -10.51 0.07 6.06
CA LEU A 112 -9.28 -0.11 6.82
C LEU A 112 -9.56 -0.62 8.25
N ASN A 113 -10.57 -0.06 8.93
CA ASN A 113 -10.98 -0.51 10.26
C ASN A 113 -11.45 -1.97 10.27
N GLN A 114 -12.14 -2.42 9.22
CA GLN A 114 -12.51 -3.83 9.09
C GLN A 114 -11.28 -4.75 8.97
N LEU A 115 -10.22 -4.32 8.27
CA LEU A 115 -8.97 -5.09 8.20
C LEU A 115 -8.23 -5.14 9.56
N PHE A 116 -8.25 -4.05 10.33
CA PHE A 116 -7.74 -4.05 11.71
C PHE A 116 -8.54 -4.96 12.64
N ASN A 117 -9.87 -4.92 12.56
CA ASN A 117 -10.75 -5.76 13.38
C ASN A 117 -10.58 -7.25 13.06
N ARG A 118 -10.18 -7.59 11.83
CA ARG A 118 -9.78 -8.95 11.43
C ARG A 118 -8.31 -9.26 11.74
N SER A 119 -7.59 -8.32 12.35
CA SER A 119 -6.17 -8.41 12.72
C SER A 119 -5.23 -8.80 11.57
N LEU A 120 -5.61 -8.38 10.36
CA LEU A 120 -4.79 -8.55 9.16
C LEU A 120 -3.70 -7.47 9.05
N LEU A 121 -3.84 -6.40 9.84
CA LEU A 121 -2.92 -5.27 9.95
C LEU A 121 -2.56 -5.02 11.41
N GLN A 122 -1.30 -4.67 11.64
CA GLN A 122 -0.79 -4.27 12.94
C GLN A 122 -0.70 -2.75 13.04
N VAL A 123 -1.10 -2.21 14.19
CA VAL A 123 -0.84 -0.81 14.55
C VAL A 123 0.65 -0.65 14.86
N ALA A 124 1.31 0.27 14.16
CA ALA A 124 2.73 0.55 14.32
C ALA A 124 3.01 1.94 14.93
N GLY A 125 2.01 2.82 14.97
CA GLY A 125 2.13 4.10 15.67
C GLY A 125 0.79 4.84 15.71
N THR A 126 0.57 5.58 16.79
CA THR A 126 -0.65 6.37 17.04
C THR A 126 -0.35 7.87 17.05
N THR A 127 -1.37 8.69 16.82
CA THR A 127 -1.33 10.12 17.11
C THR A 127 -1.44 10.35 18.61
N ILE A 128 -1.22 11.60 19.04
CA ILE A 128 -1.42 12.02 20.43
C ILE A 128 -2.86 11.74 20.88
N ASP A 129 -3.82 11.89 19.97
CA ASP A 129 -5.25 11.62 20.20
C ASP A 129 -5.61 10.12 20.14
N GLY A 130 -4.62 9.21 20.12
CA GLY A 130 -4.82 7.76 20.11
C GLY A 130 -5.19 7.15 18.76
N GLN A 131 -5.40 7.95 17.71
CA GLN A 131 -5.76 7.44 16.38
C GLN A 131 -4.57 6.74 15.71
N VAL A 132 -4.81 5.61 15.05
CA VAL A 132 -3.77 4.89 14.31
C VAL A 132 -3.22 5.77 13.19
N LYS A 133 -1.94 6.12 13.27
CA LYS A 133 -1.23 6.95 12.27
C LYS A 133 -0.48 6.07 11.26
N MET A 134 0.18 5.03 11.77
CA MET A 134 1.00 4.11 11.01
C MET A 134 0.55 2.68 11.25
N CYS A 135 0.55 1.88 10.19
CA CYS A 135 0.31 0.45 10.27
C CYS A 135 1.33 -0.35 9.45
N ARG A 136 1.37 -1.65 9.71
CA ARG A 136 2.16 -2.61 8.95
C ARG A 136 1.35 -3.89 8.76
N ILE A 137 1.69 -4.67 7.75
CA ILE A 137 1.10 -5.99 7.53
C ILE A 137 1.81 -6.97 8.45
N HIS A 138 1.09 -7.87 9.11
CA HIS A 138 1.72 -8.97 9.84
C HIS A 138 2.46 -9.90 8.88
N ASP A 139 3.64 -10.41 9.24
CA ASP A 139 4.49 -11.25 8.37
C ASP A 139 3.75 -12.43 7.74
N LEU A 140 2.93 -13.13 8.52
CA LEU A 140 2.12 -14.26 8.02
C LEU A 140 0.98 -13.81 7.11
N SER A 141 0.36 -12.66 7.40
CA SER A 141 -0.63 -12.04 6.49
C SER A 141 0.04 -11.57 5.18
N ARG A 142 1.30 -11.12 5.27
CA ARG A 142 2.10 -10.70 4.13
C ARG A 142 2.43 -11.87 3.21
N GLU A 143 2.73 -13.04 3.77
CA GLU A 143 2.96 -14.23 2.95
C GLU A 143 1.70 -14.61 2.14
N ILE A 144 0.54 -14.53 2.77
CA ILE A 144 -0.73 -14.90 2.14
C ILE A 144 -1.13 -13.89 1.07
N VAL A 145 -1.01 -12.59 1.38
CA VAL A 145 -1.34 -11.55 0.40
C VAL A 145 -0.40 -11.61 -0.81
N LEU A 146 0.88 -11.94 -0.62
CA LEU A 146 1.82 -12.14 -1.72
C LEU A 146 1.45 -13.36 -2.57
N SER A 147 1.11 -14.48 -1.93
CA SER A 147 0.70 -15.71 -2.61
C SER A 147 -0.55 -15.46 -3.47
N LYS A 148 -1.62 -14.90 -2.89
CA LYS A 148 -2.86 -14.57 -3.60
C LYS A 148 -2.67 -13.50 -4.67
N SER A 149 -1.82 -12.50 -4.42
CA SER A 149 -1.48 -11.46 -5.40
C SER A 149 -0.74 -12.03 -6.60
N THR A 150 0.20 -12.95 -6.37
CA THR A 150 0.98 -13.60 -7.44
C THR A 150 0.10 -14.50 -8.30
N SER A 151 -0.75 -15.32 -7.68
CA SER A 151 -1.63 -16.23 -8.43
C SER A 151 -2.64 -15.49 -9.32
N GLN A 152 -3.03 -14.27 -8.94
CA GLN A 152 -3.96 -13.43 -9.70
C GLN A 152 -3.25 -12.37 -10.57
N ASN A 153 -1.91 -12.37 -10.62
CA ASN A 153 -1.11 -11.32 -11.27
C ASN A 153 -1.55 -9.89 -10.87
N PHE A 154 -1.90 -9.70 -9.60
CA PHE A 154 -2.52 -8.47 -9.11
C PHE A 154 -1.52 -7.31 -8.96
N VAL A 155 -0.34 -7.60 -8.39
CA VAL A 155 0.81 -6.70 -8.24
C VAL A 155 2.08 -7.45 -8.65
N ALA A 156 2.91 -6.82 -9.48
CA ALA A 156 4.27 -7.25 -9.77
C ALA A 156 5.26 -6.46 -8.91
N ILE A 157 6.31 -7.12 -8.42
CA ILE A 157 7.34 -6.51 -7.58
C ILE A 157 8.67 -6.57 -8.35
N ALA A 158 9.19 -5.41 -8.75
CA ALA A 158 10.53 -5.27 -9.27
C ALA A 158 11.54 -5.46 -8.13
N ASN A 159 12.27 -6.56 -8.19
CA ASN A 159 13.49 -6.77 -7.42
C ASN A 159 14.63 -7.16 -8.38
N GLN A 160 15.86 -7.22 -7.89
CA GLN A 160 17.06 -7.50 -8.69
C GLN A 160 17.05 -8.86 -9.43
N GLN A 161 16.01 -9.70 -9.27
CA GLN A 161 16.00 -11.09 -9.75
C GLN A 161 14.96 -11.38 -10.84
N HIS A 162 14.12 -10.44 -11.24
CA HIS A 162 13.10 -10.73 -12.27
C HIS A 162 13.69 -10.77 -13.68
N ARG A 163 13.82 -11.99 -14.21
CA ARG A 163 14.27 -12.27 -15.58
C ARG A 163 13.15 -12.14 -16.63
N ARG A 164 11.88 -12.20 -16.23
CA ARG A 164 10.71 -12.12 -17.12
C ARG A 164 9.51 -11.53 -16.39
N TRP A 165 8.84 -10.57 -17.02
CA TRP A 165 7.65 -9.94 -16.46
C TRP A 165 6.35 -10.64 -16.91
N PRO A 166 5.28 -10.58 -16.11
CA PRO A 166 3.95 -10.98 -16.55
C PRO A 166 3.46 -10.12 -17.73
N GLU A 167 2.71 -10.70 -18.67
CA GLU A 167 2.25 -9.98 -19.87
C GLU A 167 1.32 -8.78 -19.55
N ASN A 168 0.61 -8.83 -18.41
CA ASN A 168 -0.41 -7.85 -18.04
C ASN A 168 -0.16 -7.24 -16.65
N VAL A 169 0.99 -6.60 -16.45
CA VAL A 169 1.28 -5.88 -15.19
C VAL A 169 0.39 -4.64 -15.07
N ARG A 170 -0.57 -4.70 -14.13
CA ARG A 170 -1.45 -3.56 -13.80
C ARG A 170 -0.90 -2.70 -12.68
N ARG A 171 -0.09 -3.26 -11.78
CA ARG A 171 0.48 -2.57 -10.62
C ARG A 171 1.90 -3.03 -10.41
N LEU A 172 2.80 -2.06 -10.23
CA LEU A 172 4.22 -2.30 -10.11
C LEU A 172 4.74 -1.63 -8.84
N SER A 173 5.37 -2.44 -7.97
CA SER A 173 6.22 -1.94 -6.89
C SER A 173 7.67 -2.04 -7.34
N VAL A 174 8.45 -0.98 -7.16
CA VAL A 174 9.90 -0.99 -7.40
C VAL A 174 10.60 -0.83 -6.06
N ASP A 175 11.31 -1.88 -5.64
CA ASP A 175 12.06 -1.89 -4.39
C ASP A 175 13.57 -1.84 -4.68
N LYS A 176 14.24 -0.78 -4.21
CA LYS A 176 15.68 -0.48 -4.32
C LYS A 176 16.18 -0.20 -5.74
N SER A 177 15.88 -1.05 -6.71
CA SER A 177 16.37 -0.89 -8.09
C SER A 177 15.35 -1.37 -9.10
N LEU A 178 15.22 -0.58 -10.17
CA LEU A 178 14.38 -0.90 -11.31
C LEU A 178 15.03 -1.97 -12.22
N GLY A 179 16.35 -2.19 -12.13
CA GLY A 179 17.08 -3.00 -13.10
C GLY A 179 16.96 -2.48 -14.54
N ASN A 180 17.37 -3.28 -15.52
CA ASN A 180 17.24 -2.95 -16.95
C ASN A 180 15.84 -3.30 -17.47
N VAL A 181 14.80 -2.65 -16.95
CA VAL A 181 13.44 -2.83 -17.48
C VAL A 181 13.35 -2.14 -18.83
N ARG A 182 13.43 -2.95 -19.90
CA ARG A 182 13.19 -2.53 -21.29
C ARG A 182 11.75 -2.80 -21.73
N GLU A 183 10.91 -3.31 -20.82
CA GLU A 183 9.55 -3.72 -21.14
C GLU A 183 8.56 -2.56 -21.16
N LYS A 184 7.54 -2.69 -22.01
CA LYS A 184 6.46 -1.72 -22.15
C LYS A 184 5.30 -2.12 -21.26
N PHE A 185 5.00 -1.33 -20.24
CA PHE A 185 3.84 -1.55 -19.38
C PHE A 185 2.61 -0.78 -19.87
N SER A 186 2.04 -1.21 -21.00
CA SER A 186 0.88 -0.55 -21.63
C SER A 186 -0.39 -0.58 -20.76
N GLN A 187 -0.51 -1.57 -19.87
CA GLN A 187 -1.65 -1.75 -18.96
C GLN A 187 -1.41 -1.22 -17.54
N LEU A 188 -0.27 -0.56 -17.28
CA LEU A 188 0.07 -0.13 -15.93
C LEU A 188 -0.89 0.94 -15.44
N ARG A 189 -1.46 0.70 -14.26
CA ARG A 189 -2.35 1.61 -13.53
C ARG A 189 -1.66 2.22 -12.32
N SER A 190 -0.70 1.51 -11.71
CA SER A 190 -0.03 1.99 -10.51
C SER A 190 1.45 1.68 -10.49
N LEU A 191 2.24 2.67 -10.11
CA LEU A 191 3.68 2.57 -9.95
C LEU A 191 4.08 3.20 -8.61
N LEU A 192 4.64 2.41 -7.70
CA LEU A 192 5.18 2.88 -6.42
C LEU A 192 6.68 2.56 -6.35
N MET A 193 7.48 3.54 -5.98
CA MET A 193 8.92 3.37 -5.78
C MET A 193 9.29 3.42 -4.29
N PHE A 194 10.21 2.54 -3.88
CA PHE A 194 10.70 2.41 -2.51
C PHE A 194 12.23 2.26 -2.49
N GLY A 195 12.89 2.94 -1.56
CA GLY A 195 14.32 2.73 -1.30
C GLY A 195 15.26 3.07 -2.47
N VAL A 196 14.80 3.87 -3.44
CA VAL A 196 15.56 4.23 -4.65
C VAL A 196 16.49 5.40 -4.34
N VAL A 197 17.52 5.17 -3.53
CA VAL A 197 18.48 6.22 -3.12
C VAL A 197 19.67 6.31 -4.08
N ASP A 198 20.06 5.17 -4.69
CA ASP A 198 21.31 5.04 -5.46
C ASP A 198 21.10 4.93 -6.99
N LEU A 199 19.98 5.41 -7.52
CA LEU A 199 19.77 5.45 -8.97
C LEU A 199 20.72 6.50 -9.56
N PRO A 200 21.65 6.14 -10.48
CA PRO A 200 22.78 7.01 -10.83
C PRO A 200 22.39 8.28 -11.60
N SER A 201 21.11 8.53 -11.88
CA SER A 201 20.60 9.77 -12.51
C SER A 201 19.07 9.80 -12.58
N ASN A 202 18.50 11.01 -12.72
CA ASN A 202 17.09 11.27 -13.11
C ASN A 202 16.62 10.44 -14.33
N SER A 203 17.56 10.05 -15.20
CA SER A 203 17.31 9.32 -16.46
C SER A 203 16.57 7.98 -16.30
N SER A 204 16.78 7.26 -15.19
CA SER A 204 16.18 5.92 -15.04
C SER A 204 14.73 5.96 -14.52
N VAL A 205 14.30 7.06 -13.90
CA VAL A 205 12.86 7.29 -13.63
C VAL A 205 12.18 7.75 -14.92
N LEU A 206 12.88 8.56 -15.73
CA LEU A 206 12.36 9.04 -17.01
C LEU A 206 12.17 7.93 -18.04
N SER A 207 13.05 6.92 -18.06
CA SER A 207 12.97 5.79 -18.99
C SER A 207 11.68 4.97 -18.82
N LEU A 208 11.06 4.98 -17.64
CA LEU A 208 9.76 4.34 -17.40
C LEU A 208 8.62 4.98 -18.19
N PHE A 209 8.68 6.29 -18.42
CA PHE A 209 7.62 7.00 -19.17
C PHE A 209 7.71 6.76 -20.67
N SER A 210 8.88 6.36 -21.18
CA SER A 210 9.09 5.98 -22.58
C SER A 210 8.26 4.74 -23.00
N GLY A 211 7.81 3.93 -22.03
CA GLY A 211 7.04 2.71 -22.24
C GLY A 211 5.54 2.89 -22.52
N GLY A 212 5.02 4.13 -22.48
CA GLY A 212 3.61 4.41 -22.79
C GLY A 212 2.64 4.12 -21.63
N LEU A 213 2.86 4.76 -20.48
CA LEU A 213 2.06 4.64 -19.25
C LEU A 213 0.68 5.35 -19.33
N ARG A 214 -0.04 5.22 -20.45
CA ARG A 214 -1.26 6.02 -20.72
C ARG A 214 -2.39 5.76 -19.72
N LEU A 215 -2.46 4.57 -19.14
CA LEU A 215 -3.52 4.15 -18.21
C LEU A 215 -3.18 4.39 -16.73
N LEU A 216 -2.06 5.05 -16.44
CA LEU A 216 -1.57 5.23 -15.08
C LEU A 216 -2.50 6.14 -14.26
N LYS A 217 -2.97 5.62 -13.12
CA LYS A 217 -3.78 6.31 -12.11
C LYS A 217 -2.97 6.70 -10.89
N VAL A 218 -1.99 5.89 -10.50
CA VAL A 218 -1.18 6.12 -9.29
C VAL A 218 0.29 6.18 -9.65
N LEU A 219 0.94 7.27 -9.27
CA LEU A 219 2.38 7.47 -9.39
C LEU A 219 2.95 7.96 -8.06
N ASP A 220 3.68 7.09 -7.37
CA ASP A 220 4.37 7.43 -6.12
C ASP A 220 5.89 7.33 -6.31
N LEU A 221 6.51 8.50 -6.50
CA LEU A 221 7.95 8.69 -6.69
C LEU A 221 8.63 9.17 -5.39
N ARG A 222 8.04 8.83 -4.24
CA ARG A 222 8.53 9.26 -2.95
C ARG A 222 9.98 8.84 -2.71
N GLY A 223 10.80 9.79 -2.27
CA GLY A 223 12.20 9.57 -1.92
C GLY A 223 13.11 9.26 -3.10
N THR A 224 12.62 9.36 -4.35
CA THR A 224 13.45 9.22 -5.54
C THR A 224 14.39 10.44 -5.70
N PRO A 225 15.54 10.29 -6.38
CA PRO A 225 16.53 11.36 -6.52
C PRO A 225 16.12 12.43 -7.56
N LEU A 226 14.83 12.76 -7.65
CA LEU A 226 14.31 13.75 -8.60
C LEU A 226 14.68 15.17 -8.19
N GLU A 227 15.38 15.88 -9.08
CA GLU A 227 15.75 17.29 -8.89
C GLU A 227 14.79 18.26 -9.59
N SER A 228 14.13 17.81 -10.64
CA SER A 228 13.17 18.58 -11.43
C SER A 228 11.90 17.76 -11.65
N PHE A 229 10.78 18.45 -11.92
CA PHE A 229 9.53 17.81 -12.26
C PHE A 229 9.63 17.16 -13.65
N PRO A 230 9.36 15.85 -13.80
CA PRO A 230 9.29 15.19 -15.10
C PRO A 230 8.08 15.66 -15.93
N ASN A 231 8.31 16.39 -17.01
CA ASN A 231 7.21 16.93 -17.84
C ASN A 231 6.35 15.83 -18.48
N GLU A 232 6.89 14.62 -18.64
CA GLU A 232 6.20 13.42 -19.10
C GLU A 232 4.99 13.08 -18.23
N ILE A 233 5.04 13.38 -16.92
CA ILE A 233 3.93 13.14 -16.00
C ILE A 233 2.69 13.91 -16.44
N THR A 234 2.84 15.11 -17.02
CA THR A 234 1.71 15.93 -17.49
C THR A 234 0.94 15.31 -18.67
N LYS A 235 1.49 14.27 -19.30
CA LYS A 235 0.83 13.50 -20.37
C LYS A 235 -0.05 12.37 -19.83
N LEU A 236 -0.03 12.11 -18.52
CA LEU A 236 -0.77 11.03 -17.87
C LEU A 236 -2.20 11.47 -17.53
N PHE A 237 -3.07 11.48 -18.54
CA PHE A 237 -4.43 11.99 -18.41
C PHE A 237 -5.27 11.29 -17.33
N HIS A 238 -5.06 9.98 -17.09
CA HIS A 238 -5.80 9.21 -16.10
C HIS A 238 -5.25 9.30 -14.67
N LEU A 239 -4.19 10.09 -14.45
CA LEU A 239 -3.52 10.16 -13.15
C LEU A 239 -4.45 10.78 -12.09
N ARG A 240 -4.63 10.06 -10.99
CA ARG A 240 -5.44 10.42 -9.81
C ARG A 240 -4.60 10.69 -8.57
N TYR A 241 -3.45 10.03 -8.45
CA TYR A 241 -2.53 10.22 -7.33
C TYR A 241 -1.11 10.47 -7.83
N LEU A 242 -0.53 11.59 -7.40
CA LEU A 242 0.88 11.92 -7.63
C LEU A 242 1.57 12.25 -6.30
N SER A 243 2.63 11.54 -5.99
CA SER A 243 3.50 11.81 -4.83
C SER A 243 4.93 12.03 -5.29
N LEU A 244 5.44 13.24 -5.01
CA LEU A 244 6.83 13.64 -5.16
C LEU A 244 7.48 13.86 -3.78
N ARG A 245 6.88 13.30 -2.73
CA ARG A 245 7.31 13.51 -1.34
C ARG A 245 8.79 13.14 -1.15
N ASN A 246 9.51 13.93 -0.35
CA ASN A 246 10.94 13.72 -0.06
C ASN A 246 11.83 13.69 -1.33
N THR A 247 11.43 14.36 -2.42
CA THR A 247 12.30 14.60 -3.58
C THR A 247 12.93 15.99 -3.50
N LYS A 248 13.87 16.29 -4.40
CA LYS A 248 14.52 17.62 -4.49
C LYS A 248 13.85 18.56 -5.50
N VAL A 249 12.66 18.20 -6.01
CA VAL A 249 11.91 19.01 -6.98
C VAL A 249 11.68 20.41 -6.43
N LYS A 250 12.11 21.42 -7.20
CA LYS A 250 12.09 22.84 -6.80
C LYS A 250 10.88 23.61 -7.30
N MET A 251 10.29 23.20 -8.43
CA MET A 251 9.18 23.91 -9.06
C MET A 251 8.24 22.92 -9.73
N LEU A 252 6.96 23.28 -9.80
CA LEU A 252 5.99 22.60 -10.66
C LEU A 252 5.82 23.38 -11.97
N PRO A 253 5.72 22.71 -13.13
CA PRO A 253 5.46 23.39 -14.38
C PRO A 253 4.01 23.87 -14.46
N SER A 254 3.76 24.95 -15.21
CA SER A 254 2.40 25.42 -15.53
C SER A 254 1.53 24.32 -16.17
N TYR A 255 2.16 23.39 -16.90
CA TYR A 255 1.49 22.22 -17.49
C TYR A 255 0.89 21.24 -16.48
N ILE A 256 1.13 21.39 -15.18
CA ILE A 256 0.47 20.58 -14.14
C ILE A 256 -1.05 20.64 -14.27
N GLY A 257 -1.61 21.78 -14.71
CA GLY A 257 -3.05 21.96 -14.94
C GLY A 257 -3.67 21.04 -15.99
N LYS A 258 -2.87 20.29 -16.76
CA LYS A 258 -3.35 19.25 -17.69
C LYS A 258 -3.84 17.99 -16.97
N LEU A 259 -3.44 17.77 -15.71
CA LEU A 259 -3.81 16.59 -14.92
C LEU A 259 -5.23 16.72 -14.33
N GLN A 260 -6.24 16.91 -15.18
CA GLN A 260 -7.62 17.21 -14.76
C GLN A 260 -8.28 16.12 -13.88
N ASN A 261 -7.72 14.91 -13.88
CA ASN A 261 -8.18 13.79 -13.05
C ASN A 261 -7.46 13.66 -11.71
N LEU A 262 -6.49 14.55 -11.41
CA LEU A 262 -5.68 14.42 -10.20
C LEU A 262 -6.52 14.72 -8.96
N GLU A 263 -6.55 13.76 -8.04
CA GLU A 263 -7.28 13.82 -6.77
C GLU A 263 -6.35 14.07 -5.59
N THR A 264 -5.10 13.61 -5.66
CA THR A 264 -4.07 13.83 -4.63
C THR A 264 -2.75 14.28 -5.26
N LEU A 265 -2.21 15.38 -4.73
CA LEU A 265 -0.86 15.86 -5.00
C LEU A 265 -0.07 15.98 -3.68
N ASP A 266 0.91 15.10 -3.49
CA ASP A 266 1.80 15.08 -2.32
C ASP A 266 3.19 15.66 -2.65
N LEU A 267 3.45 16.86 -2.14
CA LEU A 267 4.71 17.60 -2.29
C LEU A 267 5.43 17.77 -0.95
N LYS A 268 5.05 17.00 0.08
CA LYS A 268 5.68 17.10 1.40
C LYS A 268 7.19 16.92 1.29
N GLN A 269 7.95 17.75 2.00
CA GLN A 269 9.40 17.72 2.03
C GLN A 269 10.07 17.82 0.65
N THR A 270 9.41 18.45 -0.33
CA THR A 270 10.05 18.88 -1.58
C THR A 270 10.76 20.22 -1.38
N HIS A 271 11.31 20.79 -2.45
CA HIS A 271 11.85 22.15 -2.47
C HIS A 271 10.94 23.14 -3.20
N VAL A 272 9.69 22.73 -3.50
CA VAL A 272 8.67 23.62 -4.08
C VAL A 272 8.28 24.69 -3.07
N THR A 273 8.55 25.95 -3.42
CA THR A 273 8.20 27.13 -2.61
C THR A 273 6.95 27.83 -3.11
N GLU A 274 6.67 27.72 -4.41
CA GLU A 274 5.54 28.36 -5.07
C GLU A 274 4.77 27.35 -5.91
N LEU A 275 3.43 27.49 -5.90
CA LEU A 275 2.54 26.69 -6.73
C LEU A 275 2.13 27.52 -7.95
N PRO A 276 2.21 26.97 -9.18
CA PRO A 276 1.75 27.66 -10.36
C PRO A 276 0.24 27.89 -10.29
N VAL A 277 -0.24 29.01 -10.83
CA VAL A 277 -1.67 29.37 -10.83
C VAL A 277 -2.54 28.30 -11.49
N GLU A 278 -1.97 27.51 -12.41
CA GLU A 278 -2.63 26.40 -13.08
C GLU A 278 -3.06 25.26 -12.15
N ILE A 279 -2.61 25.24 -10.89
CA ILE A 279 -3.13 24.29 -9.90
C ILE A 279 -4.64 24.47 -9.69
N LEU A 280 -5.17 25.69 -9.92
CA LEU A 280 -6.61 25.99 -9.88
C LEU A 280 -7.39 25.28 -11.00
N LYS A 281 -6.72 24.77 -12.04
CA LYS A 281 -7.36 23.99 -13.12
C LYS A 281 -7.64 22.54 -12.70
N LEU A 282 -7.10 22.09 -11.56
CA LEU A 282 -7.26 20.71 -11.07
C LEU A 282 -8.59 20.53 -10.32
N GLN A 283 -9.69 20.54 -11.05
CA GLN A 283 -11.05 20.54 -10.49
C GLN A 283 -11.40 19.29 -9.65
N ARG A 284 -10.67 18.18 -9.83
CA ARG A 284 -10.86 16.94 -9.05
C ARG A 284 -9.93 16.82 -7.85
N LEU A 285 -9.07 17.82 -7.60
CA LEU A 285 -8.09 17.77 -6.53
C LEU A 285 -8.78 17.85 -5.16
N ARG A 286 -8.58 16.83 -4.33
CA ARG A 286 -9.13 16.73 -2.97
C ARG A 286 -8.05 16.90 -1.91
N HIS A 287 -6.82 16.50 -2.21
CA HIS A 287 -5.69 16.55 -1.28
C HIS A 287 -4.49 17.24 -1.91
N LEU A 288 -4.19 18.46 -1.45
CA LEU A 288 -2.95 19.15 -1.76
C LEU A 288 -2.07 19.17 -0.50
N LEU A 289 -1.04 18.33 -0.46
CA LEU A 289 -0.19 18.15 0.72
C LEU A 289 1.14 18.86 0.50
N VAL A 290 1.28 20.04 1.11
CA VAL A 290 2.48 20.87 0.98
C VAL A 290 2.94 21.25 2.39
N TYR A 291 4.09 20.75 2.80
CA TYR A 291 4.84 21.28 3.94
C TYR A 291 6.29 20.83 3.86
N ARG A 292 7.19 21.60 4.43
CA ARG A 292 8.60 21.22 4.61
C ARG A 292 8.98 21.49 6.06
N ILE A 293 9.43 20.45 6.76
CA ILE A 293 9.95 20.62 8.12
C ILE A 293 11.45 20.91 7.97
N ARG A 294 11.84 22.16 8.17
CA ARG A 294 13.25 22.51 8.39
C ARG A 294 13.58 22.12 9.83
N SER A 295 14.28 21.02 10.03
CA SER A 295 14.74 20.67 11.37
C SER A 295 16.18 20.19 11.29
N SER A 296 17.04 20.95 11.98
CA SER A 296 18.39 20.57 12.43
C SER A 296 18.38 19.36 13.38
N LEU A 297 17.22 18.78 13.70
CA LEU A 297 17.03 17.64 14.61
C LEU A 297 16.75 16.30 13.88
N TRP A 298 16.53 16.27 12.56
CA TRP A 298 16.32 14.99 11.84
C TRP A 298 17.58 14.15 11.68
N GLN A 299 18.78 14.74 11.79
CA GLN A 299 20.03 13.97 11.74
C GLN A 299 20.20 13.01 12.92
N PHE A 300 19.44 13.20 14.01
CA PHE A 300 19.45 12.31 15.17
C PHE A 300 18.34 11.25 15.12
N ILE A 301 17.12 11.59 14.70
CA ILE A 301 15.97 10.68 14.80
C ILE A 301 15.99 9.59 13.69
N GLY A 302 16.66 9.85 12.56
CA GLY A 302 16.68 8.92 11.42
C GLY A 302 17.64 7.72 11.55
N ARG A 303 18.60 7.73 12.50
CA ARG A 303 19.57 6.63 12.66
C ARG A 303 19.25 5.65 13.79
N ASP A 304 18.42 6.03 14.75
CA ASP A 304 18.18 5.21 15.97
C ASP A 304 16.92 4.32 15.90
N TRP A 305 16.24 4.23 14.75
CA TRP A 305 15.11 3.30 14.55
C TRP A 305 15.56 1.90 14.05
N GLU A 306 16.84 1.65 13.85
CA GLU A 306 17.30 0.26 13.74
C GLU A 306 17.07 -0.44 15.08
N ALA A 307 16.00 -1.22 15.15
CA ALA A 307 15.63 -2.06 16.27
C ALA A 307 16.81 -2.93 16.69
N LYS A 308 17.57 -2.51 17.71
CA LYS A 308 18.46 -3.42 18.42
C LYS A 308 17.59 -4.40 19.21
N PRO A 309 17.73 -5.72 19.00
CA PRO A 309 17.01 -6.68 19.81
C PRO A 309 17.47 -6.55 21.26
N ALA A 310 16.51 -6.43 22.18
CA ALA A 310 16.76 -6.47 23.61
C ALA A 310 17.38 -7.82 23.97
N LYS A 311 18.69 -7.85 24.23
CA LYS A 311 19.31 -8.98 24.93
C LYS A 311 18.91 -8.87 26.41
N LYS A 312 18.08 -9.81 26.86
CA LYS A 312 18.02 -10.16 28.28
C LYS A 312 19.41 -10.62 28.70
N VAL A 313 20.04 -9.90 29.61
CA VAL A 313 21.11 -10.46 30.44
C VAL A 313 20.42 -10.86 31.74
N CYS A 314 20.19 -12.16 31.90
CA CYS A 314 20.07 -12.76 33.22
C CYS A 314 21.48 -13.17 33.62
N HIS A 315 21.99 -12.60 34.71
CA HIS A 315 22.57 -13.28 35.87
C HIS A 315 22.85 -12.24 36.94
#